data_AF-A0AAN4Z5E9-F1
#
_entry.id   AF-A0AAN4Z5E9-F1
#
_cell.length_a   1.000
_cell.length_b   1.000
_cell.length_c   1.000
_cell.angle_alpha   90.00
_cell.angle_beta   90.00
_cell.angle_gamma   90.00
#
_symmetry.space_group_name_H-M   'P 1'
#
loop_
_entity.id
_entity.type
_entity.pdbx_description
1 polymer ?
#
loop_
_entity_poly.entity_id
_entity_poly.type
_entity_poly.pdbx_seq_one_letter_code
_entity_poly.pdbx_strand_id
1 'polypeptide(L)' 'AQPKTHMGYACHLRDKHTSSLLKNGIYLMCSCGTRISCVNSSKKHGNELCNGRDFTLHKLDDN' A
#
# COMPACT_ATOMS: atom_id res chain seq x y z
N ALA A 1 18.02 2.17 -1.98
CA ALA A 1 17.51 1.34 -0.88
C ALA A 1 16.21 0.67 -1.34
N GLN A 2 16.19 -0.66 -1.44
CA GLN A 2 14.96 -1.38 -1.77
C GLN A 2 14.07 -1.50 -0.51
N PRO A 3 12.75 -1.29 -0.63
CA PRO A 3 11.85 -1.32 0.50
C PRO A 3 11.68 -2.75 1.02
N LYS A 4 11.84 -2.94 2.34
CA LYS A 4 11.73 -4.24 3.02
C LYS A 4 10.30 -4.73 3.23
N THR A 5 9.30 -3.88 2.97
CA THR A 5 7.88 -4.17 3.17
C THR A 5 7.06 -3.67 1.97
N HIS A 6 5.94 -4.34 1.66
CA HIS A 6 5.01 -3.89 0.62
C HIS A 6 4.52 -2.46 0.84
N MET A 7 4.37 -2.06 2.11
CA MET A 7 4.02 -0.69 2.49
C MET A 7 5.16 0.30 2.20
N GLY A 8 6.41 -0.11 2.45
CA GLY A 8 7.60 0.66 2.06
C GLY A 8 7.71 0.83 0.54
N TYR A 9 7.31 -0.18 -0.23
CA TYR A 9 7.27 -0.11 -1.69
C TYR A 9 6.25 0.90 -2.20
N ALA A 10 5.04 0.87 -1.64
CA ALA A 10 4.03 1.88 -1.93
C ALA A 10 4.50 3.31 -1.56
N CYS A 11 5.15 3.46 -0.41
CA CYS A 11 5.72 4.75 0.02
C CYS A 11 6.79 5.25 -0.93
N HIS A 12 7.70 4.36 -1.36
CA HIS A 12 8.75 4.65 -2.30
C HIS A 12 8.20 5.08 -3.67
N LEU A 13 7.21 4.37 -4.21
CA LEU A 13 6.54 4.75 -5.46
C LEU A 13 5.92 6.16 -5.37
N ARG A 14 5.27 6.47 -4.26
CA ARG A 14 4.70 7.81 -4.05
C ARG A 14 5.79 8.88 -3.98
N ASP A 15 6.83 8.64 -3.18
CA ASP A 15 7.86 9.63 -2.86
C ASP A 15 8.85 9.86 -4.01
N LYS A 16 9.24 8.79 -4.71
CA LYS A 16 10.24 8.84 -5.78
C LYS A 16 9.66 8.98 -7.17
N HIS A 17 8.46 8.45 -7.41
CA HIS A 17 7.84 8.45 -8.74
C HIS A 17 6.59 9.33 -8.82
N THR A 18 6.23 10.06 -7.74
CA THR A 18 4.98 10.85 -7.63
C THR A 18 3.77 10.04 -8.10
N SER A 19 3.83 8.73 -7.88
CA SER A 19 2.92 7.76 -8.47
C SER A 19 2.20 7.01 -7.36
N SER A 20 0.88 6.92 -7.50
CA SER A 20 0.04 6.18 -6.57
C SER A 20 -0.05 4.71 -7.00
N LEU A 21 -0.25 3.82 -6.03
CA LEU A 21 -0.54 2.40 -6.29
C LEU A 21 -1.70 2.28 -7.31
N LEU A 22 -2.78 3.04 -7.09
CA LEU A 22 -3.95 3.05 -7.96
C LEU A 22 -3.62 3.44 -9.41
N LYS A 23 -2.68 4.38 -9.59
CA LYS A 23 -2.22 4.85 -10.92
C LYS A 23 -1.46 3.77 -11.70
N ASN A 24 -0.89 2.81 -10.98
CA ASN A 24 -0.22 1.66 -11.55
C ASN A 24 -1.14 0.42 -11.62
N GLY A 25 -2.45 0.58 -11.35
CA GLY A 25 -3.38 -0.55 -11.27
C GLY A 25 -3.04 -1.49 -10.12
N ILE A 26 -2.62 -0.94 -8.98
CA ILE A 26 -2.21 -1.74 -7.82
C ILE A 26 -2.85 -1.19 -6.54
N TYR A 27 -3.04 -2.04 -5.53
CA TYR A 27 -3.50 -1.66 -4.22
C TYR A 27 -2.89 -2.56 -3.15
N LEU A 28 -2.80 -2.06 -1.92
CA LEU A 28 -2.42 -2.87 -0.77
C LEU A 28 -3.68 -3.41 -0.11
N MET A 29 -3.71 -4.70 0.15
CA MET A 29 -4.74 -5.34 0.98
C MET A 29 -4.11 -5.63 2.35
N CYS A 30 -4.68 -5.05 3.39
CA CYS A 30 -4.36 -5.44 4.76
C CYS A 30 -4.97 -6.83 5.04
N SER A 31 -4.29 -7.66 5.84
CA SER A 31 -4.85 -8.94 6.30
C SER A 31 -6.17 -8.81 7.08
N CYS A 32 -6.47 -7.60 7.56
CA CYS A 32 -7.74 -7.23 8.19
C CYS A 32 -8.90 -6.97 7.18
N GLY A 33 -8.65 -7.11 5.88
CA GLY A 33 -9.63 -6.87 4.81
C GLY A 33 -9.71 -5.43 4.31
N THR A 34 -8.91 -4.51 4.86
CA THR A 34 -8.90 -3.11 4.40
C THR A 34 -8.12 -2.97 3.10
N ARG A 35 -8.76 -2.40 2.07
CA ARG A 35 -8.09 -2.03 0.81
C ARG A 35 -7.50 -0.63 0.93
N ILE A 36 -6.24 -0.51 0.55
CA ILE A 36 -5.45 0.70 0.67
C ILE A 36 -4.83 1.03 -0.68
N SER A 37 -5.40 2.02 -1.34
CA SER A 37 -4.91 2.57 -2.61
C SER A 37 -3.87 3.67 -2.43
N CYS A 38 -3.72 4.20 -1.20
CA CYS A 38 -2.89 5.35 -0.88
C CYS A 38 -2.06 5.11 0.39
N VAL A 39 -0.78 5.49 0.35
CA VAL A 39 0.17 5.33 1.46
C VAL A 39 -0.26 6.10 2.72
N ASN A 40 -1.00 7.19 2.57
CA ASN A 40 -1.50 7.95 3.72
C ASN A 40 -2.52 7.14 4.52
N SER A 41 -3.41 6.43 3.82
CA SER A 41 -4.34 5.49 4.44
C SER A 41 -3.62 4.32 5.09
N SER A 42 -2.54 3.79 4.51
CA SER A 42 -1.78 2.69 5.16
C SER A 42 -1.10 3.14 6.43
N LYS A 43 -0.55 4.36 6.47
CA LYS A 43 0.08 4.90 7.67
C LYS A 43 -0.94 5.13 8.79
N LYS A 44 -2.11 5.67 8.45
CA LYS A 44 -3.20 5.89 9.41
C LYS A 44 -3.77 4.57 9.91
N HIS A 45 -4.04 3.65 8.99
CA HIS A 45 -4.56 2.33 9.29
C HIS A 45 -3.59 1.47 10.12
N GLY A 46 -2.30 1.47 9.77
CA GLY A 46 -1.26 0.72 10.48
C GLY A 46 -0.95 1.22 11.89
N ASN A 47 -1.40 2.45 12.22
CA ASN A 47 -1.21 3.03 13.55
C ASN A 47 -2.48 2.88 14.41
N GLU A 48 -3.66 3.09 13.82
CA GLU A 48 -4.92 3.16 14.58
C GLU A 48 -5.78 1.88 14.53
N LEU A 49 -5.68 1.06 13.48
CA LEU A 49 -6.69 0.03 13.18
C LEU A 49 -6.14 -1.39 13.04
N CYS A 50 -4.93 -1.52 12.50
CA CYS A 50 -4.26 -2.79 12.36
C CYS A 50 -2.84 -2.58 12.85
N ASN A 51 -2.29 -3.48 13.65
CA ASN A 51 -0.89 -3.45 14.12
C ASN A 51 0.17 -3.51 12.98
N GLY A 52 -0.22 -3.22 11.73
CA GLY A 52 0.66 -3.02 10.59
C GLY A 52 1.39 -4.28 10.13
N ARG A 53 0.94 -5.46 10.56
CA ARG A 53 1.75 -6.68 10.47
C ARG A 53 1.75 -7.32 9.09
N ASP A 54 0.66 -7.24 8.33
CA ASP A 54 0.58 -7.87 7.01
C ASP A 54 -0.19 -7.05 6.00
N PHE A 55 0.53 -6.59 4.98
CA PHE A 55 -0.02 -5.99 3.77
C PHE A 55 0.44 -6.81 2.57
N THR A 56 -0.51 -7.29 1.79
CA THR A 56 -0.29 -7.93 0.49
C THR A 56 -0.57 -6.95 -0.63
N LEU A 57 0.13 -7.11 -1.73
CA LEU A 57 0.07 -6.21 -2.87
C LEU A 57 -0.73 -6.88 -3.97
N HIS A 58 -1.87 -6.30 -4.34
CA HIS A 58 -2.78 -6.84 -5.33
C HIS A 58 -2.88 -5.91 -6.53
N LYS A 59 -2.91 -6.48 -7.73
CA LYS A 59 -3.22 -5.72 -8.94
C LYS A 59 -4.72 -5.54 -9.05
N LEU A 60 -5.14 -4.33 -9.42
CA LEU A 60 -6.43 -4.08 -10.05
C LEU A 60 -6.29 -4.69 -11.44
N ASP A 61 -6.72 -5.94 -11.57
CA ASP A 61 -6.96 -6.55 -12.87
C ASP A 61 -8.13 -5.77 -13.49
N ASP A 62 -7.84 -5.05 -14.57
CA ASP A 62 -8.81 -4.35 -15.41
C ASP A 62 -9.52 -5.43 -16.22
N ASN A 63 -10.80 -5.66 -15.93
CA ASN A 63 -11.63 -6.60 -16.67
C ASN A 63 -11.96 -6.06 -18.06
#